data_AF-A0AAE0TQK0-F1
#
_entry.id   AF-A0AAE0TQK0-F1
#
_cell.length_a   1.000
_cell.length_b   1.000
_cell.length_c   1.000
_cell.angle_alpha   90.00
_cell.angle_beta   90.00
_cell.angle_gamma   90.00
#
_symmetry.space_group_name_H-M   'P 1'
#
loop_
_entity.id
_entity.type
_entity.pdbx_description
1 polymer ?
#
loop_
_entity_poly.entity_id
_entity_poly.type
_entity_poly.pdbx_seq_one_letter_code
_entity_poly.pdbx_strand_id
1 'polypeptide(L)'
;MLLGQDPNLFEESAKQKAMCMYLIQELGPQQIAATDIYGNTPLHYLASVTATNIELVAWMREQEGGDYIWHLSLNDWGHTPKDLQEDAEAATRRA
;
A
#
# COMPACT_ATOMS: atom_id res chain seq x y z
N MET A 1 -15.06 6.29 -20.75
CA MET A 1 -14.31 5.07 -21.10
C MET A 1 -14.72 4.01 -20.10
N LEU A 2 -15.55 3.04 -20.51
CA LEU A 2 -15.97 1.95 -19.62
C LEU A 2 -14.79 0.98 -19.51
N LEU A 3 -14.00 1.15 -18.44
CA LEU A 3 -12.83 0.37 -18.11
C LEU A 3 -13.25 -1.05 -17.72
N GLY A 4 -13.46 -1.91 -18.73
CA GLY A 4 -13.26 -3.34 -18.53
C GLY A 4 -11.83 -3.52 -18.07
N GLN A 5 -11.65 -4.10 -16.88
CA GLN A 5 -10.37 -4.22 -16.18
C GLN A 5 -9.28 -4.70 -17.14
N ASP A 6 -8.21 -3.91 -17.28
CA ASP A 6 -7.02 -4.33 -18.03
C ASP A 6 -6.55 -5.67 -17.44
N PRO A 7 -6.61 -6.78 -18.19
CA PRO A 7 -6.25 -8.10 -17.66
C PRO A 7 -4.79 -8.15 -17.19
N ASN A 8 -3.91 -7.31 -17.75
CA ASN A 8 -2.54 -7.18 -17.26
C ASN A 8 -2.51 -6.55 -15.86
N LEU A 9 -3.40 -5.60 -15.56
CA LEU A 9 -3.44 -4.95 -14.25
C LEU A 9 -3.85 -5.93 -13.14
N PHE A 10 -4.77 -6.84 -13.42
CA PHE A 10 -5.15 -7.90 -12.49
C PHE A 10 -4.00 -8.87 -12.25
N GLU A 11 -3.32 -9.32 -13.31
CA GLU A 11 -2.17 -10.21 -13.21
C GLU A 11 -1.02 -9.58 -12.42
N GLU A 12 -0.68 -8.32 -12.71
CA GLU A 12 0.38 -7.59 -12.00
C GLU A 12 0.02 -7.35 -10.53
N SER A 13 -1.25 -7.05 -10.22
CA SER A 13 -1.73 -6.94 -8.83
C SER A 13 -1.60 -8.28 -8.08
N ALA A 14 -1.92 -9.39 -8.75
CA ALA A 14 -1.78 -10.72 -8.15
C ALA A 14 -0.30 -11.08 -7.90
N LYS A 15 0.60 -10.77 -8.84
CA LYS A 15 2.05 -10.97 -8.69
C LYS A 15 2.63 -10.13 -7.55
N GLN A 16 2.28 -8.85 -7.49
CA GLN A 16 2.71 -7.96 -6.42
C GLN A 16 2.24 -8.50 -5.06
N LYS A 17 0.96 -8.89 -4.96
CA LYS A 17 0.39 -9.46 -3.73
C LYS A 17 1.13 -10.73 -3.31
N ALA A 18 1.35 -11.66 -4.22
CA ALA A 18 2.08 -12.90 -3.94
C ALA A 18 3.52 -12.63 -3.44
N MET A 19 4.23 -11.70 -4.09
CA MET A 19 5.59 -11.33 -3.70
C MET A 19 5.63 -10.70 -2.31
N CYS A 20 4.76 -9.73 -2.02
CA CYS A 20 4.71 -9.10 -0.71
C CYS A 20 4.33 -10.09 0.39
N MET A 21 3.34 -10.96 0.15
CA MET A 21 2.98 -12.01 1.10
C MET A 21 4.15 -12.94 1.39
N TYR A 22 4.88 -13.39 0.37
CA TYR A 22 6.06 -14.23 0.54
C TYR A 22 7.12 -13.53 1.40
N LEU A 23 7.47 -12.28 1.10
CA LEU A 23 8.48 -11.53 1.86
C LEU A 23 8.08 -11.37 3.34
N ILE A 24 6.82 -11.06 3.62
CA ILE A 24 6.32 -10.92 5.00
C ILE A 24 6.31 -12.27 5.72
N GLN A 25 5.93 -13.36 5.05
CA GLN A 25 5.92 -14.70 5.65
C GLN A 25 7.33 -15.19 5.98
N GLU A 26 8.32 -14.94 5.12
CA GLU A 26 9.70 -15.37 5.32
C GLU A 26 10.47 -14.51 6.33
N LEU A 27 10.22 -13.20 6.36
CA LEU A 27 10.97 -12.25 7.18
C LEU A 27 10.25 -11.84 8.47
N GLY A 28 8.97 -12.16 8.59
CA GLY A 28 8.11 -11.85 9.72
C GLY A 28 7.24 -10.59 9.53
N PRO A 29 6.11 -10.49 10.26
CA PRO A 29 5.15 -9.39 10.13
C PRO A 29 5.72 -8.01 10.49
N GLN A 30 6.81 -7.97 11.28
CA GLN A 30 7.47 -6.72 11.69
C GLN A 30 8.01 -5.93 10.48
N GLN A 31 8.23 -6.58 9.34
CA GLN A 31 8.68 -5.90 8.11
C GLN A 31 7.66 -4.86 7.59
N ILE A 32 6.39 -4.95 8.01
CA ILE A 32 5.37 -3.95 7.63
C ILE A 32 5.65 -2.61 8.30
N ALA A 33 6.32 -2.62 9.46
CA ALA A 33 6.75 -1.43 10.18
C ALA A 33 8.14 -0.94 9.75
N ALA A 34 8.86 -1.67 8.90
CA ALA A 34 10.18 -1.26 8.44
C ALA A 34 10.06 0.04 7.65
N THR A 35 10.92 1.01 7.94
CA THR A 35 10.95 2.30 7.24
C THR A 35 12.19 2.43 6.38
N ASP A 36 12.04 3.16 5.28
CA ASP A 36 13.17 3.65 4.49
C ASP A 36 13.81 4.90 5.12
N ILE A 37 14.72 5.55 4.39
CA ILE A 37 15.41 6.77 4.83
C ILE A 37 14.51 8.00 4.98
N TYR A 38 13.25 7.91 4.56
CA TYR A 38 12.26 8.98 4.61
C TYR A 38 11.10 8.68 5.57
N GLY A 39 11.22 7.61 6.35
CA GLY A 39 10.15 7.17 7.24
C GLY A 39 8.99 6.47 6.52
N ASN A 40 9.09 6.18 5.22
CA ASN A 40 8.05 5.45 4.50
C ASN A 40 8.11 3.96 4.85
N THR A 41 6.98 3.44 5.26
CA THR A 41 6.73 1.99 5.36
C THR A 41 6.26 1.43 4.00
N PRO A 42 6.24 0.10 3.81
CA PRO A 42 5.62 -0.52 2.64
C PRO A 42 4.19 -0.04 2.36
N LEU A 43 3.41 0.25 3.41
CA LEU A 43 2.05 0.78 3.27
C LEU A 43 2.01 2.19 2.68
N HIS A 44 2.99 3.06 2.96
CA HIS A 44 3.08 4.39 2.33
C HIS A 44 3.22 4.26 0.82
N TYR A 45 4.09 3.36 0.37
CA TYR A 45 4.31 3.12 -1.05
C TYR A 45 3.11 2.51 -1.76
N LEU A 46 2.43 1.56 -1.12
CA LEU A 46 1.21 0.98 -1.70
C LEU A 46 0.08 2.01 -1.80
N ALA A 47 -0.03 2.91 -0.83
CA ALA A 47 -1.07 3.93 -0.80
C ALA A 47 -0.85 5.04 -1.84
N SER A 48 0.39 5.35 -2.20
CA SER A 48 0.71 6.52 -3.03
C SER A 48 0.61 6.30 -4.54
N VAL A 49 0.22 5.10 -5.02
CA VAL A 49 0.17 4.78 -6.45
C VAL A 49 -1.25 4.87 -7.02
N THR A 50 -1.37 5.30 -8.29
CA THR A 50 -2.65 5.52 -8.99
C THR A 50 -3.50 4.26 -9.13
N ALA A 51 -2.86 3.09 -9.26
CA ALA A 51 -3.53 1.79 -9.35
C ALA A 51 -3.25 0.98 -8.08
N THR A 52 -3.82 1.44 -6.96
CA THR A 52 -3.63 0.81 -5.65
C THR A 52 -4.15 -0.63 -5.65
N ASN A 53 -3.31 -1.56 -5.19
CA ASN A 53 -3.72 -2.93 -4.96
C ASN A 53 -4.49 -3.05 -3.64
N ILE A 54 -5.79 -2.77 -3.69
CA ILE A 54 -6.67 -2.67 -2.51
C ILE A 54 -6.67 -3.96 -1.68
N GLU A 55 -6.64 -5.13 -2.34
CA GLU A 55 -6.59 -6.41 -1.63
C GLU A 55 -5.29 -6.61 -0.85
N LEU A 56 -4.16 -6.22 -1.43
CA LEU A 56 -2.87 -6.28 -0.73
C LEU A 56 -2.83 -5.28 0.43
N VAL A 57 -3.35 -4.06 0.25
CA VAL A 57 -3.46 -3.07 1.33
C VAL A 57 -4.30 -3.62 2.49
N ALA A 58 -5.47 -4.20 2.19
CA ALA A 58 -6.32 -4.82 3.20
C ALA A 58 -5.58 -5.93 3.95
N TRP A 59 -4.92 -6.85 3.21
CA TRP A 59 -4.15 -7.93 3.81
C TRP A 59 -3.00 -7.44 4.70
N MET A 60 -2.26 -6.41 4.28
CA MET A 60 -1.15 -5.84 5.07
C MET A 60 -1.64 -5.14 6.34
N ARG A 61 -2.84 -4.54 6.32
CA ARG A 61 -3.46 -3.92 7.50
C ARG A 61 -3.90 -4.93 8.55
N GLU A 62 -4.25 -6.15 8.12
CA GLU A 62 -4.62 -7.26 9.02
C GLU A 62 -3.42 -7.87 9.77
N GLN A 63 -2.20 -7.58 9.33
CA GLN A 63 -1.00 -8.07 10.01
C GLN A 63 -0.74 -7.30 11.31
N GLU A 64 0.09 -7.87 12.18
CA GLU A 64 0.45 -7.25 13.46
C GLU A 64 0.99 -5.83 13.25
N GLY A 65 0.32 -4.83 13.85
CA GLY A 65 0.68 -3.41 13.73
C GLY A 65 0.27 -2.75 12.41
N GLY A 66 -0.24 -3.48 11.43
CA GLY A 66 -0.60 -2.96 10.11
C GLY A 66 -1.64 -1.83 10.14
N ASP A 67 -2.76 -2.03 10.84
CA ASP A 67 -3.81 -1.00 10.94
C ASP A 67 -3.38 0.22 11.76
N TYR A 68 -2.47 0.05 12.73
CA TYR A 68 -1.84 1.18 13.42
C TYR A 68 -1.00 2.01 12.46
N ILE A 69 -0.13 1.36 11.67
CA ILE A 69 0.73 2.02 10.69
C ILE A 69 -0.10 2.80 9.69
N TRP A 70 -1.18 2.18 9.19
CA TRP A 70 -2.09 2.78 8.22
C TRP A 70 -2.65 4.12 8.67
N HIS A 71 -3.00 4.25 9.95
CA HIS A 71 -3.70 5.42 10.49
C HIS A 71 -2.79 6.41 11.23
N LEU A 72 -1.62 5.98 11.71
CA LEU A 72 -0.86 6.74 12.71
C LEU A 72 0.65 6.83 12.44
N SER A 73 1.22 5.98 11.58
CA SER A 73 2.64 6.10 11.25
C SER A 73 2.84 7.24 10.27
N LEU A 74 3.63 8.24 10.64
CA LEU A 74 3.97 9.37 9.79
C LEU A 74 5.33 9.14 9.14
N ASN A 75 5.44 9.49 7.85
CA ASN A 75 6.74 9.68 7.20
C ASN A 75 7.32 11.07 7.54
N ASP A 76 8.51 11.38 7.02
CA ASP A 76 9.23 12.63 7.30
C ASP A 76 8.49 13.90 6.81
N TRP A 77 7.49 13.74 5.94
CA TRP A 77 6.62 14.82 5.48
C TRP A 77 5.35 14.98 6.31
N GLY A 78 5.14 14.15 7.33
CA GLY A 78 3.97 14.21 8.19
C GLY A 78 2.72 13.57 7.57
N HIS A 79 2.88 12.63 6.64
CA HIS A 79 1.76 11.89 6.05
C HIS A 79 1.73 10.45 6.53
N THR A 80 0.53 9.95 6.78
CA THR A 80 0.24 8.52 6.96
C THR A 80 0.03 7.83 5.61
N PRO A 81 0.07 6.49 5.55
CA PRO A 81 -0.36 5.76 4.35
C PRO A 81 -1.78 6.15 3.93
N LYS A 82 -2.70 6.30 4.88
CA LYS A 82 -4.07 6.70 4.59
C LYS A 82 -4.14 8.08 3.92
N ASP A 83 -3.40 9.07 4.42
CA ASP A 83 -3.37 10.42 3.85
C ASP A 83 -2.91 10.37 2.38
N LEU A 84 -1.87 9.58 2.09
CA LEU A 84 -1.36 9.41 0.72
C LEU A 84 -2.38 8.76 -0.22
N GLN A 85 -3.17 7.79 0.27
CA GLN A 85 -4.24 7.19 -0.53
C GLN A 85 -5.35 8.21 -0.83
N GLU A 86 -5.79 8.96 0.17
CA GLU A 86 -6.83 9.98 0.01
C GLU A 86 -6.41 11.06 -1.00
N ASP A 87 -5.14 11.48 -0.95
CA ASP A 87 -4.55 12.41 -1.91
C ASP A 87 -4.47 11.83 -3.32
N ALA A 88 -4.04 10.57 -3.47
CA ALA A 88 -3.96 9.90 -4.77
C ALA A 88 -5.34 9.75 -5.43
N GLU A 89 -6.35 9.39 -4.64
CA GLU A 89 -7.74 9.34 -5.09
C GLU A 89 -8.29 10.72 -5.46
N ALA A 90 -7.98 11.75 -4.66
CA ALA A 90 -8.39 13.12 -4.94
C ALA A 90 -7.76 13.65 -6.23
N ALA A 91 -6.48 13.34 -6.48
CA ALA A 91 -5.80 13.67 -7.72
C ALA A 91 -6.44 12.97 -8.93
N THR A 92 -6.75 11.67 -8.80
CA THR A 92 -7.40 10.88 -9.86
C THR A 92 -8.78 11.42 -10.21
N ARG A 93 -9.57 11.86 -9.22
CA ARG A 93 -10.90 12.47 -9.44
C ARG A 93 -10.84 13.82 -10.17
N ARG A 94 -9.69 14.49 -10.17
CA ARG A 94 -9.50 15.81 -10.79
C ARG A 94 -8.94 15.73 -12.22
N ALA A 95 -8.43 14.57 -12.64
CA ALA A 95 -7.84 14.32 -13.96
C ALA A 95 -8.91 13.93 -15.00
#